data_AF-A0A6P0YCC6-F1
#
_entry.id   AF-A0A6P0YCC6-F1
#
_cell.length_a   1.000
_cell.length_b   1.000
_cell.length_c   1.000
_cell.angle_alpha   90.00
_cell.angle_beta   90.00
_cell.angle_gamma   90.00
#
_symmetry.space_group_name_H-M   'P 1'
#
loop_
_entity.id
_entity.type
_entity.pdbx_description
1 polymer ?
#
loop_
_entity_poly.entity_id
_entity_poly.type
_entity_poly.pdbx_seq_one_letter_code
_entity_poly.pdbx_strand_id
1 'polypeptide(L)'
;MAGVCKIEITETVPELKTLLNGQKTASGFQKIQALYLFKIGQVTTVKELAVTLGVNRITVQRWLRQYRKEGLSGLLQVKQSGGRKPAIPPEARDGLQKRLNDPNNGFQSYGEIQKWLKEEYNINASYKAVYSTVRYQLKGKLTKNK
;
A
#
# COMPACT_ATOMS: atom_id res chain seq x y z
N MET A 1 -19.51 9.59 27.64
CA MET A 1 -19.79 8.15 27.85
C MET A 1 -18.51 7.35 27.63
N ALA A 2 -17.98 6.73 28.68
CA ALA A 2 -16.79 5.89 28.61
C ALA A 2 -17.17 4.55 27.96
N GLY A 3 -16.95 4.46 26.64
CA GLY A 3 -17.19 3.23 25.89
C GLY A 3 -16.20 2.15 26.33
N VAL A 4 -16.65 1.25 27.20
CA VAL A 4 -15.93 0.03 27.53
C VAL A 4 -15.79 -0.77 26.24
N CYS A 5 -14.55 -0.89 25.75
CA CYS A 5 -14.28 -1.64 24.53
C CYS A 5 -14.20 -3.12 24.87
N LYS A 6 -15.34 -3.81 24.84
CA LYS A 6 -15.36 -5.28 24.82
C LYS A 6 -14.78 -5.76 23.48
N ILE A 7 -13.53 -6.18 23.51
CA ILE A 7 -12.83 -6.77 22.36
C ILE A 7 -12.46 -8.19 22.76
N GLU A 8 -13.01 -9.16 22.04
CA GLU A 8 -12.61 -10.55 22.14
C GLU A 8 -11.30 -10.70 21.37
N ILE A 9 -10.19 -10.67 22.10
CA ILE A 9 -8.86 -10.92 21.54
C ILE A 9 -8.70 -12.43 21.46
N THR A 10 -8.60 -12.97 20.25
CA THR A 10 -8.48 -14.41 20.00
C THR A 10 -7.10 -14.95 20.40
N GLU A 11 -6.06 -14.13 20.31
CA GLU A 11 -4.69 -14.54 20.63
C GLU A 11 -4.46 -14.65 22.13
N THR A 12 -3.52 -15.52 22.47
CA THR A 12 -3.07 -15.75 23.85
C THR A 12 -1.97 -14.76 24.24
N VAL A 13 -1.82 -14.53 25.55
CA VAL A 13 -0.75 -13.69 26.13
C VAL A 13 0.66 -14.09 25.67
N PRO A 14 1.05 -15.39 25.64
CA PRO A 14 2.38 -15.78 25.16
C PRO A 14 2.59 -15.50 23.67
N GLU A 15 1.57 -15.69 22.82
CA GLU A 15 1.65 -15.38 21.39
C GLU A 15 1.88 -13.88 21.15
N LEU A 16 1.18 -13.01 21.91
CA LEU A 16 1.40 -11.57 21.80
C LEU A 16 2.82 -11.16 22.24
N LYS A 17 3.40 -11.84 23.24
CA LYS A 17 4.79 -11.61 23.67
C LYS A 17 5.81 -12.01 22.60
N THR A 18 5.65 -13.18 21.97
CA THR A 18 6.56 -13.61 20.91
C THR A 18 6.49 -12.66 19.71
N LEU A 19 5.28 -12.21 19.36
CA LEU A 19 5.08 -11.23 18.29
C LEU A 19 5.67 -9.86 18.63
N LEU A 20 5.57 -9.39 19.88
CA LEU A 20 6.22 -8.15 20.32
C LEU A 20 7.73 -8.18 20.10
N ASN A 21 8.38 -9.30 20.46
CA ASN A 21 9.82 -9.47 20.30
C ASN A 21 10.24 -9.58 18.82
N GLY A 22 9.36 -10.11 17.96
CA GLY A 22 9.60 -10.23 16.52
C GLY A 22 9.38 -8.94 15.73
N GLN A 23 8.77 -7.90 16.31
CA GLN A 23 8.44 -6.69 15.58
C GLN A 23 9.63 -5.76 15.39
N LYS A 24 9.89 -5.42 14.12
CA LYS A 24 10.96 -4.49 13.71
C LYS A 24 10.48 -3.04 13.60
N THR A 25 9.17 -2.82 13.57
CA THR A 25 8.60 -1.47 13.37
C THR A 25 7.97 -0.95 14.67
N ALA A 26 8.24 0.31 15.00
CA ALA A 26 7.66 0.96 16.19
C ALA A 26 6.12 0.97 16.16
N SER A 27 5.52 1.21 14.99
CA SER A 27 4.06 1.16 14.84
C SER A 27 3.50 -0.25 15.03
N GLY A 28 4.16 -1.28 14.49
CA GLY A 28 3.78 -2.67 14.70
C GLY A 28 3.84 -3.04 16.18
N PHE A 29 4.93 -2.67 16.85
CA PHE A 29 5.12 -2.88 18.28
C PHE A 29 3.98 -2.26 19.11
N GLN A 30 3.68 -0.97 18.91
CA GLN A 30 2.60 -0.29 19.65
C GLN A 30 1.23 -0.92 19.45
N LYS A 31 0.92 -1.40 18.23
CA LYS A 31 -0.34 -2.07 17.93
C LYS A 31 -0.48 -3.39 18.67
N ILE A 32 0.59 -4.20 18.75
CA ILE A 32 0.56 -5.47 19.47
C ILE A 32 0.56 -5.21 20.98
N GLN A 33 1.29 -4.20 21.44
CA GLN A 33 1.33 -3.79 22.84
C GLN A 33 -0.07 -3.33 23.30
N ALA A 34 -0.82 -2.63 22.44
CA ALA A 34 -2.21 -2.28 22.70
C ALA A 34 -3.07 -3.52 22.98
N LEU A 35 -2.99 -4.54 22.11
CA LEU A 35 -3.73 -5.79 22.29
C LEU A 35 -3.29 -6.53 23.56
N TYR A 36 -1.98 -6.58 23.81
CA TYR A 36 -1.41 -7.22 24.99
C TYR A 36 -1.96 -6.60 26.29
N LEU A 37 -1.93 -5.27 26.42
CA LEU A 37 -2.41 -4.54 27.59
C LEU A 37 -3.92 -4.73 27.82
N PHE A 38 -4.71 -4.80 26.73
CA PHE A 38 -6.13 -5.14 26.83
C PHE A 38 -6.34 -6.60 27.27
N LYS A 39 -5.57 -7.55 26.76
CA LYS A 39 -5.72 -8.98 27.06
C LYS A 39 -5.41 -9.30 28.51
N ILE A 40 -4.39 -8.66 29.10
CA ILE A 40 -4.03 -8.86 30.51
C ILE A 40 -4.92 -8.05 31.47
N GLY A 41 -5.89 -7.28 30.95
CA GLY A 41 -6.80 -6.48 31.76
C GLY A 41 -6.17 -5.27 32.47
N GLN A 42 -4.92 -4.93 32.14
CA GLN A 42 -4.21 -3.78 32.73
C GLN A 42 -4.83 -2.45 32.29
N VAL A 43 -5.55 -2.46 31.17
CA VAL A 43 -6.27 -1.30 30.66
C VAL A 43 -7.70 -1.69 30.31
N THR A 44 -8.66 -0.92 30.82
CA THR A 44 -10.10 -1.16 30.57
C THR A 44 -10.65 -0.25 29.48
N THR A 45 -10.05 0.92 29.31
CA THR A 45 -10.56 1.98 28.45
C THR A 45 -9.56 2.41 27.39
N VAL A 46 -10.05 2.72 26.18
CA VAL A 46 -9.22 3.22 25.07
C VAL A 46 -8.43 4.49 25.44
N LYS A 47 -9.00 5.33 26.33
CA LYS A 47 -8.36 6.57 26.78
C LYS A 47 -7.11 6.29 27.61
N GLU A 48 -7.19 5.36 28.56
CA GLU A 48 -6.05 4.93 29.36
C GLU A 48 -4.97 4.33 28.46
N LEU A 49 -5.37 3.49 27.51
CA LEU A 49 -4.43 2.86 26.59
C LEU A 49 -3.68 3.87 25.74
N ALA A 50 -4.40 4.89 25.25
CA ALA A 50 -3.84 6.00 24.50
C ALA A 50 -2.78 6.76 25.30
N VAL A 51 -3.05 7.02 26.60
CA VAL A 51 -2.09 7.67 27.51
C VAL A 51 -0.88 6.77 27.75
N THR A 52 -1.08 5.49 28.05
CA THR A 52 0.00 4.53 28.32
C THR A 52 0.94 4.35 27.12
N LEU A 53 0.40 4.35 25.90
CA LEU A 53 1.19 4.20 24.68
C LEU A 53 1.73 5.53 24.12
N GLY A 54 1.29 6.68 24.66
CA GLY A 54 1.63 8.00 24.13
C GLY A 54 1.06 8.27 22.74
N VAL A 55 -0.08 7.66 22.39
CA VAL A 55 -0.71 7.75 21.07
C VAL A 55 -2.08 8.42 21.19
N ASN A 56 -2.53 9.12 20.13
CA ASN A 56 -3.87 9.70 20.12
C ASN A 56 -4.98 8.63 20.26
N ARG A 57 -5.99 8.89 21.10
CA ARG A 57 -7.18 8.05 21.30
C ARG A 57 -7.83 7.61 19.98
N ILE A 58 -7.93 8.48 18.98
CA ILE A 58 -8.57 8.18 17.69
C ILE A 58 -7.77 7.09 16.94
N THR A 59 -6.44 7.15 17.00
CA THR A 59 -5.56 6.16 16.38
C THR A 59 -5.75 4.78 17.02
N VAL A 60 -5.84 4.74 18.35
CA VAL A 60 -6.14 3.50 19.08
C VAL A 60 -7.52 2.97 18.68
N GLN A 61 -8.56 3.80 18.65
CA GLN A 61 -9.89 3.37 18.18
C GLN A 61 -9.84 2.79 16.76
N ARG A 62 -9.06 3.40 15.86
CA ARG A 62 -8.87 2.92 14.49
C ARG A 62 -8.20 1.54 14.47
N TRP A 63 -7.16 1.33 15.27
CA TRP A 63 -6.49 0.04 15.41
C TRP A 63 -7.45 -1.05 15.89
N LEU A 64 -8.21 -0.78 16.96
CA LEU A 64 -9.16 -1.74 17.51
C LEU A 64 -10.28 -2.08 16.52
N ARG A 65 -10.79 -1.10 15.77
CA ARG A 65 -11.76 -1.33 14.68
C ARG A 65 -11.17 -2.19 13.56
N GLN A 66 -9.92 -1.93 13.17
CA GLN A 66 -9.25 -2.70 12.13
C GLN A 66 -9.02 -4.14 12.56
N TYR A 67 -8.55 -4.34 13.79
CA TYR A 67 -8.38 -5.66 14.38
C TYR A 67 -9.70 -6.44 14.43
N ARG A 68 -10.82 -5.80 14.80
CA ARG A 68 -12.14 -6.45 14.81
C ARG A 68 -12.60 -6.93 13.42
N LYS A 69 -12.16 -6.27 12.35
CA LYS A 69 -12.59 -6.57 10.98
C LYS A 69 -11.66 -7.55 10.26
N GLU A 70 -10.36 -7.37 10.41
CA GLU A 70 -9.33 -8.04 9.62
C GLU A 70 -8.38 -8.90 10.50
N GLY A 71 -8.59 -8.93 11.82
CA GLY A 71 -7.74 -9.65 12.77
C GLY A 71 -6.35 -9.04 12.96
N LEU A 72 -5.45 -9.83 13.55
CA LEU A 72 -4.05 -9.44 13.76
C LEU A 72 -3.30 -9.21 12.44
N SER A 73 -3.56 -10.03 11.42
CA SER A 73 -2.92 -9.93 10.11
C SER A 73 -3.24 -8.58 9.45
N GLY A 74 -4.50 -8.14 9.44
CA GLY A 74 -4.88 -6.84 8.93
C GLY A 74 -4.35 -5.67 9.77
N LEU A 75 -4.33 -5.80 11.09
CA LEU A 75 -3.78 -4.77 11.98
C LEU A 75 -2.30 -4.48 11.68
N LEU A 76 -1.51 -5.53 11.42
CA LEU A 76 -0.08 -5.44 11.12
C LEU A 76 0.21 -5.17 9.64
N GLN A 77 -0.78 -5.35 8.76
CA GLN A 77 -0.61 -5.06 7.35
C GLN A 77 -0.38 -3.56 7.13
N VAL A 78 0.77 -3.23 6.56
CA VAL A 78 1.04 -1.88 6.06
C VAL A 78 0.31 -1.73 4.74
N LYS A 79 -0.87 -1.12 4.76
CA LYS A 79 -1.54 -0.68 3.53
C LYS A 79 -0.67 0.42 2.91
N GLN A 80 0.10 0.06 1.89
CA GLN A 80 0.67 1.02 0.97
C GLN A 80 -0.51 1.76 0.36
N SER A 81 -0.70 3.04 0.67
CA SER A 81 -1.72 3.81 -0.03
C SER A 81 -1.36 3.77 -1.49
N GLY A 82 -2.23 3.19 -2.33
CA GLY A 82 -2.04 3.19 -3.77
C GLY A 82 -1.78 4.63 -4.19
N GLY A 83 -0.57 4.90 -4.67
CA GLY A 83 -0.20 6.23 -5.12
C GLY A 83 -1.11 6.70 -6.26
N ARG A 84 -0.86 7.92 -6.75
CA ARG A 84 -1.58 8.46 -7.91
C ARG A 84 -1.66 7.41 -9.02
N LYS A 85 -2.88 7.13 -9.51
CA LYS A 85 -3.09 6.19 -10.62
C LYS A 85 -2.15 6.58 -11.77
N PRO A 86 -1.41 5.62 -12.35
CA PRO A 86 -0.49 5.93 -13.42
C PRO A 86 -1.23 6.56 -14.60
N ALA A 87 -0.58 7.54 -15.26
CA ALA A 87 -1.16 8.22 -16.42
C ALA A 87 -1.41 7.28 -17.61
N ILE A 88 -0.71 6.14 -17.65
CA ILE A 88 -0.89 5.09 -18.65
C ILE A 88 -1.36 3.84 -17.89
N PRO A 89 -2.59 3.34 -18.16
CA PRO A 89 -3.15 2.15 -17.54
C PRO A 89 -2.39 0.89 -17.94
N PRO A 90 -2.53 -0.21 -17.19
CA PRO A 90 -1.82 -1.46 -17.46
C PRO A 90 -2.11 -2.01 -18.87
N GLU A 91 -3.35 -1.95 -19.35
CA GLU A 91 -3.72 -2.43 -20.70
C GLU A 91 -2.93 -1.74 -21.81
N ALA A 92 -2.82 -0.41 -21.74
CA ALA A 92 -2.06 0.37 -22.70
C ALA A 92 -0.56 0.10 -22.59
N ARG A 93 -0.05 -0.20 -21.38
CA ARG A 93 1.36 -0.60 -21.21
C ARG A 93 1.67 -1.95 -21.83
N ASP A 94 0.79 -2.92 -21.69
CA ASP A 94 0.98 -4.25 -22.25
C ASP A 94 0.99 -4.18 -23.79
N GLY A 95 0.09 -3.37 -24.37
CA GLY A 95 0.10 -3.07 -25.80
C GLY A 95 1.40 -2.38 -26.25
N LEU A 96 1.86 -1.37 -25.50
CA LEU A 96 3.16 -0.72 -25.76
C LEU A 96 4.32 -1.72 -25.71
N GLN A 97 4.34 -2.60 -24.71
CA GLN A 97 5.42 -3.55 -24.52
C GLN A 97 5.51 -4.56 -25.68
N LYS A 98 4.38 -5.09 -26.12
CA LYS A 98 4.32 -6.00 -27.29
C LYS A 98 4.91 -5.32 -28.52
N ARG A 99 4.45 -4.10 -28.82
CA ARG A 99 4.89 -3.36 -30.00
C ARG A 99 6.33 -2.86 -29.92
N LEU A 100 6.84 -2.57 -28.72
CA LEU A 100 8.26 -2.24 -28.51
C LEU A 100 9.20 -3.44 -28.62
N ASN A 101 8.69 -4.66 -28.42
CA ASN A 101 9.46 -5.89 -28.58
C ASN A 101 9.48 -6.40 -30.03
N ASP A 102 8.60 -5.88 -30.89
CA ASP A 102 8.58 -6.22 -32.31
C ASP A 102 9.75 -5.53 -33.05
N PRO A 103 10.73 -6.28 -33.59
CA PRO A 103 11.92 -5.70 -34.22
C PRO A 103 11.62 -4.86 -35.46
N ASN A 104 10.49 -5.13 -36.13
CA ASN A 104 10.10 -4.51 -37.39
C ASN A 104 9.12 -3.33 -37.20
N ASN A 105 8.37 -3.29 -36.10
CA ASN A 105 7.29 -2.32 -35.85
C ASN A 105 7.55 -1.48 -34.58
N GLY A 106 8.81 -1.31 -34.20
CA GLY A 106 9.21 -0.46 -33.08
C GLY A 106 8.92 1.02 -33.34
N PHE A 107 8.59 1.75 -32.28
CA PHE A 107 8.38 3.19 -32.34
C PHE A 107 9.70 3.93 -32.57
N GLN A 108 9.70 4.88 -33.50
CA GLN A 108 10.88 5.68 -33.85
C GLN A 108 11.05 6.86 -32.89
N SER A 109 9.95 7.34 -32.31
CA SER A 109 9.98 8.46 -31.36
C SER A 109 8.92 8.33 -30.25
N TYR A 110 9.17 9.01 -29.13
CA TYR A 110 8.17 9.13 -28.06
C TYR A 110 6.91 9.90 -28.52
N GLY A 111 7.00 10.71 -29.57
CA GLY A 111 5.86 11.40 -30.16
C GLY A 111 4.90 10.44 -30.89
N GLU A 112 5.43 9.41 -31.57
CA GLU A 112 4.61 8.36 -32.18
C GLU A 112 3.88 7.53 -31.13
N ILE A 113 4.55 7.23 -30.01
CA ILE A 113 3.95 6.54 -28.88
C ILE A 113 2.76 7.34 -28.32
N GLN A 114 2.91 8.66 -28.22
CA GLN A 114 1.84 9.54 -27.74
C GLN A 114 0.64 9.54 -28.71
N LYS A 115 0.88 9.59 -30.02
CA LYS A 115 -0.18 9.50 -31.04
C LYS A 115 -0.90 8.15 -30.98
N TRP A 116 -0.14 7.06 -30.93
CA TRP A 116 -0.71 5.72 -30.87
C TRP A 116 -1.53 5.48 -29.59
N LEU A 117 -1.07 5.95 -28.43
CA LEU A 117 -1.84 5.89 -27.19
C LEU A 117 -3.16 6.69 -27.27
N LYS A 118 -3.18 7.76 -28.05
CA LYS A 118 -4.38 8.57 -28.28
C LYS A 118 -5.33 7.89 -29.28
N GLU A 119 -4.82 7.25 -30.32
CA GLU A 119 -5.63 6.59 -31.35
C GLU A 119 -6.22 5.27 -30.87
N GLU A 120 -5.40 4.42 -30.24
CA GLU A 120 -5.80 3.05 -29.86
C GLU A 120 -6.52 3.01 -28.50
N TYR A 121 -6.09 3.83 -27.55
CA TYR A 121 -6.61 3.80 -26.17
C TYR A 121 -7.34 5.08 -25.75
N ASN A 122 -7.41 6.10 -26.62
CA ASN A 122 -7.97 7.43 -26.32
C ASN A 122 -7.32 8.10 -25.07
N ILE A 123 -6.03 7.83 -24.84
CA ILE A 123 -5.30 8.32 -23.67
C ILE A 123 -4.44 9.51 -24.05
N ASN A 124 -4.80 10.68 -23.53
CA ASN A 124 -3.97 11.88 -23.67
C ASN A 124 -2.85 11.89 -22.61
N ALA A 125 -1.83 11.05 -22.81
CA ALA A 125 -0.64 11.03 -21.99
C ALA A 125 0.31 12.18 -22.38
N SER A 126 0.90 12.85 -21.39
CA SER A 126 1.92 13.86 -21.65
C SER A 126 3.23 13.22 -22.11
N TYR A 127 4.03 13.94 -22.90
CA TYR A 127 5.36 13.47 -23.35
C TYR A 127 6.23 12.96 -22.19
N LYS A 128 6.23 13.67 -21.05
CA LYS A 128 6.96 13.27 -19.84
C LYS A 128 6.45 11.95 -19.25
N ALA A 129 5.14 11.72 -19.26
CA ALA A 129 4.55 10.46 -18.80
C ALA A 129 4.94 9.30 -19.74
N VAL A 130 4.86 9.51 -21.06
CA VAL A 130 5.27 8.54 -22.07
C VAL A 130 6.75 8.19 -21.92
N TYR A 131 7.63 9.19 -21.86
CA TYR A 131 9.07 9.01 -21.65
C TYR A 131 9.36 8.24 -20.36
N SER A 132 8.75 8.65 -19.24
CA SER A 132 8.94 7.98 -17.95
C SER A 132 8.50 6.51 -17.98
N THR A 133 7.37 6.22 -18.62
CA THR A 133 6.84 4.85 -18.71
C THR A 133 7.70 3.98 -19.59
N VAL A 134 8.07 4.44 -20.79
CA VAL A 134 8.90 3.66 -21.71
C VAL A 134 10.30 3.42 -21.14
N ARG A 135 10.94 4.46 -20.58
CA ARG A 135 12.33 4.41 -20.12
C ARG A 135 12.53 3.65 -18.81
N TYR A 136 11.66 3.85 -17.82
CA TYR A 136 11.83 3.29 -16.47
C TYR A 136 11.00 2.03 -16.22
N GLN A 137 9.81 1.91 -16.83
CA GLN A 137 8.91 0.79 -16.56
C GLN A 137 9.03 -0.31 -17.61
N LEU A 138 9.04 0.06 -18.89
CA LEU A 138 9.13 -0.91 -19.99
C LEU A 138 10.57 -1.24 -20.39
N LYS A 139 11.55 -0.42 -19.96
CA LYS A 139 12.98 -0.53 -20.34
C LYS A 139 13.19 -0.75 -21.86
N GLY A 140 12.24 -0.32 -22.68
CA GLY A 140 12.24 -0.54 -24.12
C GLY A 140 13.33 0.28 -24.79
N LYS A 141 14.02 -0.32 -25.77
CA LYS A 141 14.95 0.41 -26.63
C LYS A 141 14.15 0.94 -27.83
N LEU A 142 14.14 2.25 -28.03
CA LEU A 142 13.66 2.82 -29.29
C LEU A 142 14.57 2.36 -30.41
N THR A 143 13.99 2.05 -31.57
CA THR A 143 14.73 1.77 -32.79
C THR A 143 15.42 3.06 -33.24
N LYS A 144 16.75 3.06 -33.28
CA LYS A 144 17.54 4.16 -33.85
C LYS A 144 17.71 3.90 -35.33
N ASN A 145 17.21 4.79 -36.19
CA ASN A 145 17.71 4.86 -37.55
C ASN A 145 19.10 5.51 -37.56
N LYS A 146 20.00 4.92 -38.35
CA LYS A 146 21.28 5.50 -38.77
C LYS A 146 21.08 6.13 -40.14
#